data_AF-A0A3D1S7A7-F1
#
_entry.id   AF-A0A3D1S7A7-F1
#
_cell.length_a   1.000
_cell.length_b   1.000
_cell.length_c   1.000
_cell.angle_alpha   90.00
_cell.angle_beta   90.00
_cell.angle_gamma   90.00
#
_symmetry.space_group_name_H-M   'P 1'
#
loop_
_entity.id
_entity.type
_entity.pdbx_description
1 polymer ?
#
loop_
_entity_poly.entity_id
_entity_poly.type
_entity_poly.pdbx_seq_one_letter_code
_entity_poly.pdbx_strand_id
1 'polypeptide(L)'
;RKIQPKGYKDLYEFWQNEVNQYLSGKLAKDEKVIINVASKEYSSVLSKKLLPEKTRIVEISFLQQEGNDLKQIVVHSKKARGLMARFIIKNRL
;
A
#
# COMPACT_ATOMS: atom_id res chain seq x y z
N ARG A 1 -3.37 -16.96 14.29
CA ARG A 1 -2.31 -17.99 14.21
C ARG A 1 -1.10 -17.34 13.59
N LYS A 2 0.06 -17.26 14.26
CA LYS A 2 1.29 -16.73 13.63
C LYS A 2 1.76 -17.76 12.61
N ILE A 3 1.79 -17.38 11.34
CA ILE A 3 2.29 -18.21 10.25
C ILE A 3 3.74 -17.82 10.05
N GLN A 4 4.64 -18.78 10.17
CA GLN A 4 6.08 -18.57 10.03
C GLN A 4 6.60 -19.55 8.98
N PRO A 5 6.98 -19.08 7.79
CA PRO A 5 7.65 -19.90 6.78
C PRO A 5 9.00 -20.40 7.30
N LYS A 6 9.37 -21.62 6.92
CA LYS A 6 10.66 -22.20 7.32
C LYS A 6 11.81 -21.34 6.78
N GLY A 7 12.70 -20.90 7.66
CA GLY A 7 13.85 -20.06 7.31
C GLY A 7 13.58 -18.55 7.31
N TYR A 8 12.36 -18.13 7.68
CA TYR A 8 11.98 -16.71 7.77
C TYR A 8 11.37 -16.40 9.13
N LYS A 9 11.48 -15.16 9.57
CA LYS A 9 10.94 -14.66 10.84
C LYS A 9 9.42 -14.51 10.80
N ASP A 10 8.88 -14.06 9.67
CA ASP A 10 7.46 -13.86 9.44
C ASP A 10 7.14 -13.80 7.94
N LEU A 11 5.86 -13.62 7.61
CA LEU A 11 5.40 -13.47 6.23
C LEU A 11 5.89 -12.17 5.57
N TYR A 12 6.23 -11.14 6.35
CA TYR A 12 6.76 -9.90 5.79
C TYR A 12 8.16 -10.13 5.24
N GLU A 13 9.04 -10.74 6.03
CA GLU A 13 10.40 -11.07 5.58
C GLU A 13 10.37 -12.02 4.38
N PHE A 14 9.47 -13.00 4.40
CA PHE A 14 9.29 -13.93 3.29
C PHE A 14 8.91 -13.24 1.97
N TRP A 15 7.90 -12.36 1.99
CA TRP A 15 7.39 -11.70 0.78
C TRP A 15 8.12 -10.41 0.40
N GLN A 16 8.91 -9.82 1.31
CA GLN A 16 9.53 -8.51 1.12
C GLN A 16 10.36 -8.47 -0.16
N ASN A 17 11.24 -9.43 -0.39
CA ASN A 17 12.09 -9.38 -1.56
C ASN A 17 11.28 -9.50 -2.87
N GLU A 18 10.40 -10.48 -2.98
CA GLU A 18 9.63 -10.75 -4.19
C GLU A 18 8.70 -9.59 -4.58
N VAL A 19 7.94 -9.06 -3.62
CA VAL A 19 7.02 -7.95 -3.85
C VAL A 19 7.76 -6.68 -4.27
N ASN A 20 8.86 -6.35 -3.58
CA ASN A 20 9.62 -5.14 -3.91
C ASN A 20 10.34 -5.28 -5.26
N GLN A 21 10.90 -6.44 -5.60
CA GLN A 21 11.51 -6.66 -6.92
C GLN A 21 10.50 -6.51 -8.06
N TYR A 22 9.30 -7.07 -7.90
CA TYR A 22 8.23 -6.93 -8.89
C TYR A 22 7.85 -5.45 -9.09
N LEU A 23 7.63 -4.71 -8.00
CA LEU A 23 7.28 -3.29 -8.06
C LEU A 23 8.42 -2.45 -8.63
N SER A 24 9.66 -2.70 -8.25
CA SER A 24 10.84 -2.02 -8.79
C SER A 24 10.95 -2.20 -10.30
N GLY A 25 10.68 -3.41 -10.82
CA GLY A 25 10.66 -3.68 -12.25
C GLY A 25 9.55 -2.92 -13.01
N LYS A 26 8.41 -2.65 -12.38
CA LYS A 26 7.33 -1.83 -12.95
C LYS A 26 7.66 -0.34 -12.90
N LEU A 27 8.10 0.15 -11.75
CA LEU A 27 8.43 1.56 -11.52
C LEU A 27 9.69 2.02 -12.25
N ALA A 28 10.56 1.11 -12.69
CA ALA A 28 11.71 1.44 -13.53
C ALA A 28 11.29 1.80 -14.97
N LYS A 29 10.14 1.31 -15.44
CA LYS A 29 9.64 1.53 -16.80
C LYS A 29 8.67 2.70 -16.89
N ASP A 30 7.89 2.90 -15.82
CA ASP A 30 6.81 3.88 -15.75
C ASP A 30 7.12 5.01 -14.76
N GLU A 31 6.12 5.84 -14.46
CA GLU A 31 6.22 6.90 -13.46
C GLU A 31 6.47 6.31 -12.06
N LYS A 32 7.39 6.92 -11.32
CA LYS A 32 7.87 6.41 -10.03
C LYS A 32 6.94 6.79 -8.87
N VAL A 33 5.64 6.59 -9.03
CA VAL A 33 4.63 6.92 -8.02
C VAL A 33 3.84 5.68 -7.63
N ILE A 34 3.78 5.41 -6.32
CA ILE A 34 2.89 4.39 -5.74
C ILE A 34 1.80 5.12 -4.97
N ILE A 35 0.54 4.91 -5.36
CA ILE A 35 -0.60 5.35 -4.55
C ILE A 35 -0.98 4.21 -3.61
N ASN A 36 -0.66 4.34 -2.33
CA ASN A 36 -0.98 3.33 -1.34
C ASN A 36 -2.41 3.51 -0.81
N VAL A 37 -3.29 2.62 -1.26
CA VAL A 37 -4.64 2.44 -0.71
C VAL A 37 -4.80 1.12 0.03
N ALA A 38 -3.72 0.40 0.33
CA ALA A 38 -3.76 -0.82 1.13
C ALA A 38 -3.92 -0.52 2.63
N SER A 39 -4.19 -1.55 3.43
CA SER A 39 -4.03 -1.42 4.88
C SER A 39 -2.55 -1.47 5.25
N LYS A 40 -2.19 -0.94 6.43
CA LYS A 40 -0.83 -1.00 6.98
C LYS A 40 -0.29 -2.43 7.11
N GLU A 41 -1.18 -3.40 7.32
CA GLU A 41 -0.84 -4.81 7.41
C GLU A 41 -0.31 -5.35 6.08
N TYR A 42 -0.80 -4.89 4.94
CA TYR A 42 -0.26 -5.34 3.64
C TYR A 42 0.87 -4.44 3.17
N SER A 43 0.80 -3.13 3.38
CA SER A 43 1.81 -2.20 2.87
C SER A 43 3.13 -2.23 3.65
N SER A 44 3.17 -2.84 4.84
CA SER A 44 4.39 -3.04 5.63
C SER A 44 5.46 -3.89 4.94
N VAL A 45 5.08 -4.72 3.96
CA VAL A 45 6.02 -5.50 3.14
C VAL A 45 6.87 -4.61 2.23
N LEU A 46 6.43 -3.39 1.94
CA LEU A 46 7.13 -2.44 1.07
C LEU A 46 8.33 -1.84 1.80
N SER A 47 9.49 -1.90 1.15
CA SER A 47 10.73 -1.32 1.66
C SER A 47 11.21 -0.22 0.72
N LYS A 48 11.17 1.02 1.19
CA LYS A 48 11.66 2.18 0.42
C LYS A 48 13.11 2.02 -0.05
N LYS A 49 13.92 1.23 0.66
CA LYS A 49 15.32 0.95 0.31
C LYS A 49 15.46 0.02 -0.90
N LEU A 50 14.46 -0.83 -1.17
CA LEU A 50 14.46 -1.79 -2.27
C LEU A 50 13.76 -1.25 -3.53
N LEU A 51 13.08 -0.11 -3.41
CA LEU A 51 12.41 0.57 -4.51
C LEU A 51 13.38 1.49 -5.26
N PRO A 52 13.15 1.79 -6.54
CA PRO A 52 14.04 2.64 -7.32
C PRO A 52 14.17 4.04 -6.73
N GLU A 53 15.31 4.68 -6.95
CA GLU A 53 15.51 6.07 -6.51
C GLU A 53 14.45 7.00 -7.07
N LYS A 54 14.02 7.96 -6.25
CA LYS A 54 12.94 8.93 -6.52
C LYS A 54 11.53 8.33 -6.55
N THR A 55 11.34 7.09 -6.08
CA THR A 55 9.99 6.54 -5.88
C THR A 55 9.22 7.31 -4.80
N ARG A 56 8.07 7.86 -5.18
CA ARG A 56 7.15 8.59 -4.29
C ARG A 56 6.01 7.69 -3.89
N ILE A 57 5.88 7.41 -2.60
CA ILE A 57 4.72 6.68 -2.04
C ILE A 57 3.75 7.70 -1.47
N VAL A 58 2.54 7.76 -2.02
CA VAL A 58 1.45 8.62 -1.55
C VAL A 58 0.53 7.79 -0.67
N GLU A 59 0.46 8.13 0.61
CA GLU A 59 -0.45 7.52 1.57
C GLU A 59 -1.76 8.27 1.63
N ILE A 60 -2.89 7.56 1.55
CA ILE A 60 -4.22 8.17 1.59
C ILE A 60 -4.98 7.67 2.82
N SER A 61 -5.33 8.62 3.68
CA SER A 61 -6.15 8.38 4.86
C SER A 61 -7.60 8.81 4.58
N PHE A 62 -8.52 7.88 4.79
CA PHE A 62 -9.96 8.14 4.69
C PHE A 62 -10.51 8.39 6.09
N LEU A 63 -11.00 9.61 6.31
CA LEU A 63 -11.57 10.06 7.57
C LEU A 63 -13.04 10.43 7.36
N GLN A 64 -13.86 10.16 8.37
CA GLN A 64 -15.24 10.60 8.44
C GLN A 64 -15.34 11.69 9.50
N GLN A 65 -16.10 12.73 9.21
CA GLN A 65 -16.43 13.75 10.19
C GLN A 65 -17.53 13.24 11.12
N GLU A 66 -17.28 13.30 12.42
CA GLU A 66 -18.26 13.05 13.47
C GLU A 66 -18.28 14.27 14.41
N GLY A 67 -19.31 15.11 14.27
CA GLY A 67 -19.36 16.41 14.91
C GLY A 67 -18.25 17.34 14.40
N ASN A 68 -17.35 17.75 15.29
CA ASN A 68 -16.20 18.59 14.96
C ASN A 68 -14.90 17.80 14.75
N ASP A 69 -14.92 16.49 14.95
CA ASP A 69 -13.72 15.65 14.86
C ASP A 69 -13.67 14.84 13.55
N LEU A 70 -12.46 14.57 13.06
CA LEU A 70 -12.20 13.64 11.97
C LEU A 70 -11.73 12.30 12.52
N LYS A 71 -12.50 11.24 12.27
CA LYS A 71 -12.19 9.90 12.77
C LYS A 71 -12.08 8.88 11.64
N GLN A 72 -11.17 7.93 11.82
CA GLN A 72 -11.05 6.83 10.88
C GLN A 72 -12.04 5.72 11.22
N ILE A 73 -13.10 5.60 10.44
CA ILE A 73 -14.03 4.48 10.53
C ILE A 73 -13.54 3.35 9.63
N VAL A 74 -13.18 2.20 10.21
CA VAL A 74 -12.49 1.11 9.50
C VAL A 74 -13.32 0.57 8.33
N VAL A 75 -14.63 0.36 8.53
CA VAL A 75 -15.53 -0.15 7.49
C VAL A 75 -15.58 0.80 6.30
N HIS A 76 -15.72 2.11 6.57
CA HIS A 76 -15.74 3.12 5.53
C HIS A 76 -14.39 3.30 4.86
N SER A 77 -13.30 3.23 5.62
CA SER A 77 -11.94 3.28 5.07
C SER A 77 -11.69 2.16 4.08
N LYS A 78 -12.14 0.93 4.36
CA LYS A 78 -12.02 -0.20 3.43
C LYS A 78 -12.82 0.04 2.15
N LYS A 79 -14.07 0.51 2.27
CA LYS A 79 -14.91 0.85 1.11
C LYS A 79 -14.30 2.00 0.28
N ALA A 80 -13.82 3.04 0.94
CA ALA A 80 -13.24 4.22 0.31
C ALA A 80 -11.93 3.92 -0.43
N ARG A 81 -11.07 3.03 0.11
CA ARG A 81 -9.88 2.52 -0.59
C ARG A 81 -10.23 1.88 -1.93
N GLY A 82 -11.25 1.02 -1.94
CA GLY A 82 -11.74 0.40 -3.18
C GLY A 82 -12.32 1.41 -4.17
N LEU A 83 -13.08 2.39 -3.67
CA LEU A 83 -13.61 3.48 -4.50
C LEU A 83 -12.50 4.35 -5.10
N MET A 84 -11.44 4.65 -4.34
CA MET A 84 -10.28 5.40 -4.82
C MET A 84 -9.54 4.63 -5.92
N ALA A 85 -9.25 3.35 -5.70
CA ALA A 85 -8.64 2.51 -6.74
C ALA A 85 -9.48 2.48 -8.03
N ARG A 86 -10.80 2.28 -7.89
CA ARG A 86 -11.74 2.34 -9.01
C ARG A 86 -11.73 3.70 -9.70
N PHE A 87 -11.66 4.79 -8.95
CA PHE A 87 -11.64 6.14 -9.49
C PHE A 87 -10.38 6.40 -10.32
N ILE A 88 -9.21 6.04 -9.80
CA ILE A 88 -7.92 6.16 -10.52
C ILE A 88 -7.99 5.39 -11.84
N ILE A 89 -8.42 4.13 -11.80
CA ILE A 89 -8.51 3.28 -13.00
C ILE A 89 -9.52 3.85 -14.01
N LYS A 90 -10.69 4.29 -13.55
CA LYS A 90 -11.76 4.79 -14.44
C LYS A 90 -11.40 6.08 -15.16
N ASN A 91 -10.68 6.97 -14.49
CA ASN A 91 -10.31 8.27 -15.05
C ASN A 91 -8.95 8.26 -15.74
N ARG A 92 -8.23 7.12 -15.72
CA ARG A 92 -6.87 6.98 -16.27
C ARG A 92 -5.94 8.10 -15.80
N LEU A 93 -5.96 8.33 -14.49
CA LEU A 93 -5.04 9.27 -13.83
C LEU A 93 -3.62 8.73 -13.83
#